data_AF-A0A2E6XTW4-F1
#
_entry.id   AF-A0A2E6XTW4-F1
#
_cell.length_a   1.000
_cell.length_b   1.000
_cell.length_c   1.000
_cell.angle_alpha   90.00
_cell.angle_beta   90.00
_cell.angle_gamma   90.00
#
_symmetry.space_group_name_H-M   'P 1'
#
loop_
_entity.id
_entity.type
_entity.pdbx_description
1 polymer ?
#
loop_
_entity_poly.entity_id
_entity_poly.type
_entity_poly.pdbx_seq_one_letter_code
_entity_poly.pdbx_strand_id
1 'polypeptide(L)'
;MLVIGLIGGVIIGLHPAVTILLVGLIASLSVVLLARDERRDGRTGPQGTFSIVVRFGLVAIATFAVIQLVPYRRDHSNSVITSEPAWATPETRELMVRACFGCHSNEVKWPGWYSSVAPISWAVTRHVVEGRDEVNYSEFGLDGWLDDDTIEVILEGEMPPFSYTVFGLHPEANLADTEVDHFVAGLRNTSGFTEDEDED
;
A
#
# COMPACT_ATOMS: atom_id res chain seq x y z
N MET A 1 2.72 -6.54 -23.46
CA MET A 1 2.44 -5.25 -22.78
C MET A 1 1.27 -5.34 -21.80
N LEU A 2 0.13 -5.95 -22.15
CA LEU A 2 -1.03 -6.10 -21.25
C LEU A 2 -0.70 -6.86 -19.95
N VAL A 3 0.08 -7.93 -20.06
CA VAL A 3 0.47 -8.79 -18.92
C VAL A 3 1.41 -8.06 -17.94
N ILE A 4 2.32 -7.21 -18.44
CA ILE A 4 3.23 -6.42 -17.61
C ILE A 4 2.47 -5.31 -16.87
N GLY A 5 1.46 -4.71 -17.51
CA GLY A 5 0.59 -3.70 -16.88
C GLY A 5 -0.33 -4.28 -15.80
N LEU A 6 -0.84 -5.50 -16.01
CA LEU A 6 -1.63 -6.23 -15.02
C LEU A 6 -0.81 -6.58 -13.78
N ILE A 7 0.40 -7.12 -13.96
CA ILE A 7 1.30 -7.46 -12.84
C ILE A 7 1.74 -6.18 -12.11
N GLY A 8 2.09 -5.11 -12.83
CA GLY A 8 2.45 -3.84 -12.23
C GLY A 8 1.33 -3.14 -11.46
N GLY A 9 0.08 -3.22 -11.94
CA GLY A 9 -1.06 -2.62 -11.24
C GLY A 9 -1.47 -3.37 -9.96
N VAL A 10 -1.27 -4.69 -9.92
CA VAL A 10 -1.42 -5.50 -8.70
C VAL A 10 -0.32 -5.14 -7.69
N ILE A 11 0.92 -4.89 -8.15
CA ILE A 11 2.03 -4.45 -7.29
C ILE A 11 1.80 -3.05 -6.69
N ILE A 12 1.08 -2.16 -7.39
CA ILE A 12 0.76 -0.80 -6.91
C ILE A 12 -0.56 -0.78 -6.13
N GLY A 13 -1.14 -1.93 -5.73
CA GLY A 13 -2.36 -1.99 -4.92
C GLY A 13 -3.62 -1.39 -5.57
N LEU A 14 -3.58 -1.10 -6.88
CA LEU A 14 -4.74 -0.69 -7.66
C LEU A 14 -5.63 -1.90 -7.88
N HIS A 15 -6.94 -1.74 -7.61
CA HIS A 15 -7.91 -2.80 -7.89
C HIS A 15 -7.74 -3.29 -9.34
N PRO A 16 -7.63 -4.61 -9.60
CA PRO A 16 -7.33 -5.15 -10.93
C PRO A 16 -8.24 -4.60 -12.03
N ALA A 17 -9.52 -4.36 -11.70
CA ALA A 17 -10.47 -3.75 -12.62
C ALA A 17 -10.08 -2.31 -13.07
N VAL A 18 -9.50 -1.50 -12.19
CA VAL A 18 -9.06 -0.12 -12.53
C VAL A 18 -7.81 -0.19 -13.40
N THR A 19 -6.88 -1.09 -13.10
CA THR A 19 -5.70 -1.34 -13.95
C THR A 19 -6.12 -1.81 -15.35
N ILE A 20 -7.05 -2.77 -15.43
CA ILE A 20 -7.59 -3.28 -16.69
C ILE A 20 -8.31 -2.18 -17.46
N LEU A 21 -9.10 -1.35 -16.78
CA LEU A 21 -9.83 -0.24 -17.41
C LEU A 21 -8.86 0.82 -17.95
N LEU A 22 -7.84 1.22 -17.19
CA LEU A 22 -6.84 2.21 -17.61
C LEU A 22 -6.00 1.68 -18.78
N VAL A 23 -5.47 0.46 -18.68
CA VAL A 23 -4.69 -0.18 -19.76
C VAL A 23 -5.58 -0.38 -20.99
N GLY A 24 -6.82 -0.82 -20.80
CA GLY A 24 -7.80 -1.00 -21.86
C GLY A 24 -8.13 0.30 -22.57
N LEU A 25 -8.37 1.40 -21.84
CA LEU A 25 -8.73 2.70 -22.41
C LEU A 25 -7.54 3.31 -23.16
N ILE A 26 -6.33 3.19 -22.62
CA ILE A 26 -5.08 3.61 -23.30
C ILE A 26 -4.84 2.78 -24.56
N ALA A 27 -4.99 1.45 -24.50
CA ALA A 27 -4.82 0.58 -25.66
C ALA A 27 -5.88 0.82 -26.73
N SER A 28 -7.16 0.95 -26.34
CA SER A 28 -8.28 1.22 -27.24
C SER A 28 -8.11 2.56 -27.96
N LEU A 29 -7.77 3.61 -27.22
CA LEU A 29 -7.54 4.93 -27.78
C LEU A 29 -6.32 4.92 -28.72
N SER A 30 -5.26 4.18 -28.36
CA SER A 30 -4.09 4.00 -29.22
C SER A 30 -4.42 3.30 -30.54
N VAL A 31 -5.20 2.21 -30.50
CA VAL A 31 -5.65 1.48 -31.71
C VAL A 31 -6.53 2.37 -32.59
N VAL A 32 -7.45 3.14 -32.00
CA VAL A 32 -8.31 4.06 -32.76
C VAL A 32 -7.50 5.17 -33.42
N LEU A 33 -6.48 5.71 -32.73
CA LEU A 33 -5.60 6.74 -33.28
C LEU A 33 -4.72 6.19 -34.40
N LEU A 34 -4.16 4.98 -34.25
CA LEU A 34 -3.40 4.31 -35.30
C LEU A 34 -4.29 4.03 -36.53
N ALA A 35 -5.46 3.45 -36.33
CA ALA A 35 -6.40 3.17 -37.42
C ALA A 35 -6.91 4.44 -38.13
N ARG A 36 -6.93 5.59 -37.45
CA ARG A 36 -7.24 6.90 -38.06
C ARG A 36 -6.05 7.49 -38.79
N ASP A 37 -4.83 7.32 -38.29
CA ASP A 37 -3.60 7.80 -38.93
C ASP A 37 -3.31 7.02 -40.21
N GLU A 38 -3.46 5.69 -40.18
CA GLU A 38 -3.28 4.81 -41.35
C GLU A 38 -4.28 5.10 -42.47
N ARG A 39 -5.50 5.52 -42.11
CA ARG A 39 -6.51 6.00 -43.08
C ARG A 39 -6.19 7.40 -43.62
N ARG A 40 -5.39 8.19 -42.93
CA ARG A 40 -5.15 9.61 -43.24
C ARG A 40 -3.82 9.84 -43.94
N ASP A 41 -2.81 9.05 -43.64
CA ASP A 41 -1.44 9.24 -44.12
C ASP A 41 -0.92 7.93 -44.71
N GLY A 42 -0.97 7.79 -46.04
CA GLY A 42 -0.32 6.70 -46.77
C GLY A 42 1.21 6.80 -46.76
N ARG A 43 1.81 7.26 -45.65
CA ARG A 43 3.21 7.69 -45.54
C ARG A 43 3.85 7.08 -44.29
N THR A 44 4.32 5.84 -44.41
CA THR A 44 5.15 5.18 -43.39
C THR A 44 6.57 5.74 -43.40
N GLY A 45 6.78 6.89 -42.75
CA GLY A 45 8.10 7.51 -42.56
C GLY A 45 8.41 7.85 -41.09
N PRO A 46 9.66 8.19 -40.73
CA PRO A 46 10.09 8.50 -39.35
C PRO A 46 9.28 9.62 -38.67
N GLN A 47 8.65 10.50 -39.46
CA GLN A 47 7.78 11.58 -39.00
C GLN A 47 6.43 11.07 -38.44
N GLY A 48 5.90 9.95 -38.95
CA GLY A 48 4.66 9.34 -38.44
C GLY A 48 4.85 8.70 -37.06
N THR A 49 5.97 8.01 -36.84
CA THR A 49 6.32 7.42 -35.54
C THR A 49 6.48 8.48 -34.45
N PHE A 50 7.06 9.65 -34.77
CA PHE A 50 7.18 10.77 -33.83
C PHE A 50 5.81 11.32 -33.39
N SER A 51 4.86 11.47 -34.32
CA SER A 51 3.48 11.90 -34.03
C SER A 51 2.76 10.93 -33.09
N ILE A 52 2.97 9.62 -33.25
CA ILE A 52 2.36 8.58 -32.41
C ILE A 52 2.88 8.66 -30.97
N VAL A 53 4.19 8.77 -30.77
CA VAL A 53 4.80 8.88 -29.43
C VAL A 53 4.30 10.12 -28.69
N VAL A 54 4.21 11.26 -29.39
CA VAL A 54 3.69 12.51 -28.82
C VAL A 54 2.23 12.36 -28.39
N ARG A 55 1.37 11.76 -29.23
CA ARG A 55 -0.04 11.51 -28.88
C ARG A 55 -0.16 10.60 -27.67
N PHE A 56 0.66 9.56 -27.57
CA PHE A 56 0.66 8.64 -26.43
C PHE A 56 1.07 9.36 -25.13
N GLY A 57 2.12 10.19 -25.19
CA GLY A 57 2.55 11.02 -24.06
C GLY A 57 1.45 11.97 -23.59
N LEU A 58 0.74 12.64 -24.50
CA LEU A 58 -0.36 13.53 -24.15
C LEU A 58 -1.54 12.80 -23.49
N VAL A 59 -1.90 11.61 -23.99
CA VAL A 59 -2.95 10.78 -23.38
C VAL A 59 -2.55 10.32 -21.98
N ALA A 60 -1.30 9.90 -21.79
CA ALA A 60 -0.81 9.49 -20.48
C ALA A 60 -0.81 10.65 -19.48
N ILE A 61 -0.35 11.84 -19.89
CA ILE A 61 -0.38 13.05 -19.06
C ILE A 61 -1.82 13.46 -18.71
N ALA A 62 -2.72 13.46 -19.70
CA ALA A 62 -4.13 13.78 -19.46
C ALA A 62 -4.79 12.79 -18.50
N THR A 63 -4.52 11.49 -18.67
CA THR A 63 -5.01 10.44 -17.77
C THR A 63 -4.45 10.63 -16.36
N PHE A 64 -3.14 10.86 -16.23
CA PHE A 64 -2.50 11.15 -14.95
C PHE A 64 -3.11 12.38 -14.26
N ALA A 65 -3.36 13.46 -15.00
CA ALA A 65 -4.01 14.65 -14.47
C ALA A 65 -5.44 14.38 -14.02
N VAL A 66 -6.22 13.61 -14.79
CA VAL A 66 -7.61 13.25 -14.44
C VAL A 66 -7.66 12.39 -13.19
N ILE A 67 -6.79 11.38 -13.04
CA ILE A 67 -6.79 10.54 -11.83
C ILE A 67 -6.40 11.34 -10.58
N GLN A 68 -5.61 12.42 -10.71
CA GLN A 68 -5.33 13.29 -9.56
C GLN A 68 -6.57 14.04 -9.05
N LEU A 69 -7.65 14.13 -9.83
CA LEU A 69 -8.87 14.83 -9.42
C LEU A 69 -9.80 13.97 -8.54
N VAL A 70 -9.56 12.66 -8.41
CA VAL A 70 -10.36 11.79 -7.54
C VAL A 70 -9.78 11.84 -6.11
N PRO A 71 -10.49 12.46 -5.14
CA PRO A 71 -9.96 12.73 -3.81
C PRO A 71 -10.23 11.54 -2.87
N TYR A 72 -9.70 10.36 -3.18
CA TYR A 72 -9.84 9.20 -2.30
C TYR A 72 -9.00 9.41 -1.03
N ARG A 73 -9.68 9.72 0.08
CA ARG A 73 -9.17 9.87 1.47
C ARG A 73 -7.77 10.48 1.54
N ARG A 74 -7.62 11.66 0.90
CA ARG A 74 -6.37 12.45 0.83
C ARG A 74 -6.14 13.37 2.02
N ASP A 75 -7.09 13.43 2.94
CA ASP A 75 -7.03 14.26 4.14
C ASP A 75 -6.09 13.70 5.20
N HIS A 76 -5.60 12.46 5.04
CA HIS A 76 -4.61 11.83 5.92
C HIS A 76 -4.99 11.92 7.40
N SER A 77 -6.30 11.97 7.67
CA SER A 77 -6.82 12.14 9.01
C SER A 77 -6.70 10.82 9.78
N ASN A 78 -6.22 10.92 11.00
CA ASN A 78 -6.30 9.83 11.95
C ASN A 78 -7.53 10.01 12.86
N SER A 79 -8.14 8.89 13.23
CA SER A 79 -9.16 8.83 14.28
C SER A 79 -8.53 9.16 15.63
N VAL A 80 -9.39 9.31 16.64
CA VAL A 80 -8.92 9.48 18.02
C VAL A 80 -8.28 8.20 18.53
N ILE A 81 -7.23 8.32 19.34
CA ILE A 81 -6.69 7.20 20.11
C ILE A 81 -7.61 7.01 21.31
N THR A 82 -8.16 5.82 21.45
CA THR A 82 -9.10 5.50 22.53
C THR A 82 -8.45 4.64 23.61
N SER A 83 -7.48 3.81 23.23
CA SER A 83 -6.70 2.93 24.11
C SER A 83 -5.41 2.46 23.43
N GLU A 84 -4.51 1.86 24.22
CA GLU A 84 -3.28 1.24 23.74
C GLU A 84 -2.92 0.10 24.72
N PRO A 85 -2.24 -0.99 24.28
CA PRO A 85 -1.77 -2.02 25.19
C PRO A 85 -0.89 -1.48 26.31
N ALA A 86 -1.00 -2.11 27.49
CA ALA A 86 -0.11 -1.84 28.61
C ALA A 86 1.23 -2.56 28.38
N TRP A 87 2.05 -2.03 27.46
CA TRP A 87 3.31 -2.62 27.04
C TRP A 87 4.20 -3.01 28.22
N ALA A 88 4.74 -4.23 28.19
CA ALA A 88 5.61 -4.75 29.24
C ALA A 88 6.86 -3.87 29.46
N THR A 89 7.39 -3.31 28.38
CA THR A 89 8.56 -2.43 28.40
C THR A 89 8.42 -1.28 27.40
N PRO A 90 9.14 -0.16 27.60
CA PRO A 90 9.22 0.91 26.60
C PRO A 90 9.76 0.42 25.25
N GLU A 91 10.70 -0.52 25.27
CA GLU A 91 11.31 -1.10 24.07
C GLU A 91 10.29 -1.87 23.22
N THR A 92 9.39 -2.64 23.85
CA THR A 92 8.28 -3.32 23.16
C THR A 92 7.40 -2.31 22.42
N ARG A 93 7.04 -1.21 23.06
CA ARG A 93 6.26 -0.13 22.42
C ARG A 93 7.04 0.50 21.26
N GLU A 94 8.33 0.76 21.45
CA GLU A 94 9.18 1.35 20.40
C GLU A 94 9.24 0.47 19.15
N LEU A 95 9.29 -0.86 19.32
CA LEU A 95 9.26 -1.82 18.22
C LEU A 95 7.88 -1.85 17.54
N MET A 96 6.78 -1.86 18.30
CA MET A 96 5.41 -1.76 17.75
C MET A 96 5.20 -0.49 16.93
N VAL A 97 5.65 0.66 17.46
CA VAL A 97 5.51 1.95 16.76
C VAL A 97 6.28 1.95 15.44
N ARG A 98 7.41 1.25 15.40
CA ARG A 98 8.32 1.23 14.25
C ARG A 98 7.85 0.26 13.17
N ALA A 99 7.41 -0.94 13.56
CA ALA A 99 7.03 -2.01 12.64
C ALA A 99 5.53 -2.02 12.29
N CYS A 100 4.64 -1.73 13.25
CA CYS A 100 3.21 -2.03 13.11
C CYS A 100 2.34 -0.76 12.98
N PHE A 101 2.65 0.31 13.73
CA PHE A 101 1.78 1.49 13.80
C PHE A 101 1.68 2.27 12.48
N GLY A 102 2.59 2.04 11.54
CA GLY A 102 2.52 2.58 10.18
C GLY A 102 1.26 2.19 9.41
N CYS A 103 0.59 1.09 9.80
CA CYS A 103 -0.67 0.63 9.24
C CYS A 103 -1.74 0.39 10.33
N HIS A 104 -1.38 -0.24 11.45
CA HIS A 104 -2.31 -0.77 12.46
C HIS A 104 -2.57 0.18 13.65
N SER A 105 -2.61 1.49 13.41
CA SER A 105 -2.84 2.46 14.50
C SER A 105 -3.57 3.71 14.01
N ASN A 106 -4.16 4.47 14.93
CA ASN A 106 -4.62 5.83 14.71
C ASN A 106 -3.46 6.85 14.83
N GLU A 107 -2.20 6.41 14.74
CA GLU A 107 -0.99 7.23 14.80
C GLU A 107 -0.18 7.20 13.49
N VAL A 108 -0.78 6.71 12.41
CA VAL A 108 -0.15 6.59 11.09
C VAL A 108 0.47 7.92 10.67
N LYS A 109 1.77 7.87 10.38
CA LYS A 109 2.52 8.99 9.80
C LYS A 109 2.52 8.82 8.29
N TRP A 110 1.60 9.55 7.65
CA TRP A 110 1.43 9.48 6.21
C TRP A 110 2.71 9.90 5.47
N PRO A 111 3.29 8.99 4.67
CA PRO A 111 4.62 9.22 4.15
C PRO A 111 4.61 10.21 2.98
N GLY A 112 5.38 11.28 3.13
CA GLY A 112 5.57 12.42 2.21
C GLY A 112 4.73 12.48 0.91
N TRP A 113 5.42 12.56 -0.22
CA TRP A 113 4.79 12.91 -1.50
C TRP A 113 3.98 11.75 -2.11
N TYR A 114 4.37 10.49 -1.87
CA TYR A 114 3.73 9.35 -2.53
C TYR A 114 2.39 8.95 -1.91
N SER A 115 2.16 9.25 -0.62
CA SER A 115 0.84 9.12 0.01
C SER A 115 -0.19 10.12 -0.50
N SER A 116 0.23 11.13 -1.28
CA SER A 116 -0.64 12.20 -1.79
C SER A 116 -0.90 12.13 -3.30
N VAL A 117 -0.08 11.40 -4.05
CA VAL A 117 -0.14 11.33 -5.52
C VAL A 117 -0.83 10.04 -5.97
N ALA A 118 -1.88 10.15 -6.77
CA ALA A 118 -2.55 8.98 -7.33
C ALA A 118 -1.66 8.33 -8.42
N PRO A 119 -1.73 7.01 -8.62
CA PRO A 119 -2.60 6.07 -7.90
C PRO A 119 -2.00 5.54 -6.59
N ILE A 120 -0.74 5.83 -6.29
CA ILE A 120 -0.01 5.28 -5.13
C ILE A 120 -0.70 5.66 -3.82
N SER A 121 -1.11 6.91 -3.68
CA SER A 121 -1.90 7.40 -2.53
C SER A 121 -3.11 6.53 -2.21
N TRP A 122 -3.81 6.00 -3.22
CA TRP A 122 -5.00 5.18 -2.99
C TRP A 122 -4.64 3.82 -2.43
N ALA A 123 -3.56 3.22 -2.92
CA ALA A 123 -3.07 1.94 -2.42
C ALA A 123 -2.55 2.06 -0.98
N VAL A 124 -1.74 3.09 -0.69
CA VAL A 124 -1.29 3.37 0.67
C VAL A 124 -2.48 3.55 1.61
N THR A 125 -3.46 4.35 1.20
CA THR A 125 -4.65 4.59 2.02
C THR A 125 -5.46 3.33 2.24
N ARG A 126 -5.62 2.52 1.19
CA ARG A 126 -6.33 1.25 1.28
C ARG A 126 -5.63 0.29 2.24
N HIS A 127 -4.32 0.13 2.17
CA HIS A 127 -3.55 -0.72 3.09
C HIS A 127 -3.66 -0.26 4.55
N VAL A 128 -3.65 1.05 4.81
CA VAL A 128 -3.86 1.58 6.16
C VAL A 128 -5.27 1.29 6.66
N VAL A 129 -6.29 1.43 5.81
CA VAL A 129 -7.68 1.14 6.18
C VAL A 129 -7.86 -0.35 6.44
N GLU A 130 -7.45 -1.22 5.51
CA GLU A 130 -7.55 -2.67 5.66
C GLU A 130 -6.73 -3.17 6.86
N GLY A 131 -5.55 -2.61 7.11
CA GLY A 131 -4.74 -2.95 8.29
C GLY A 131 -5.46 -2.61 9.60
N ARG A 132 -6.05 -1.41 9.71
CA ARG A 132 -6.83 -1.01 10.90
C ARG A 132 -8.11 -1.82 11.08
N ASP A 133 -8.74 -2.23 9.99
CA ASP A 133 -9.94 -3.05 10.01
C ASP A 133 -9.64 -4.47 10.52
N GLU A 134 -8.41 -4.98 10.30
CA GLU A 134 -7.93 -6.25 10.85
C GLU A 134 -7.51 -6.11 12.32
N VAL A 135 -6.59 -5.19 12.61
CA VAL A 135 -6.15 -4.87 13.97
C VAL A 135 -5.76 -3.39 14.09
N ASN A 136 -6.24 -2.74 15.15
CA ASN A 136 -5.92 -1.35 15.47
C ASN A 136 -5.46 -1.20 16.92
N TYR A 137 -4.15 -1.07 17.12
CA TYR A 137 -3.54 -0.94 18.44
C TYR A 137 -3.89 0.37 19.15
N SER A 138 -4.49 1.35 18.47
CA SER A 138 -5.01 2.59 19.08
C SER A 138 -6.46 2.48 19.57
N GLU A 139 -7.07 1.30 19.41
CA GLU A 139 -8.42 0.96 19.87
C GLU A 139 -8.44 -0.36 20.67
N PHE A 140 -7.27 -0.71 21.23
CA PHE A 140 -7.03 -1.98 21.92
C PHE A 140 -8.01 -2.25 23.09
N GLY A 141 -8.55 -3.46 23.17
CA GLY A 141 -9.40 -3.91 24.27
C GLY A 141 -10.83 -3.35 24.27
N LEU A 142 -11.24 -2.55 23.27
CA LEU A 142 -12.61 -2.06 23.19
C LEU A 142 -13.61 -3.08 22.64
N ASP A 143 -13.16 -4.04 21.84
CA ASP A 143 -14.06 -4.89 21.06
C ASP A 143 -13.73 -6.40 21.14
N GLY A 144 -12.97 -6.86 22.13
CA GLY A 144 -12.62 -8.28 22.27
C GLY A 144 -11.59 -8.80 21.27
N TRP A 145 -11.06 -7.93 20.41
CA TRP A 145 -9.89 -8.17 19.55
C TRP A 145 -8.64 -8.08 20.42
N LEU A 146 -8.37 -9.15 21.15
CA LEU A 146 -6.99 -9.50 21.45
C LEU A 146 -6.50 -10.17 20.16
N ASP A 147 -5.50 -9.56 19.52
CA ASP A 147 -4.94 -10.11 18.30
C ASP A 147 -3.94 -11.21 18.71
N ASP A 148 -4.45 -12.44 18.76
CA ASP A 148 -3.67 -13.62 19.12
C ASP A 148 -2.60 -13.92 18.05
N ASP A 149 -2.75 -13.37 16.83
CA ASP A 149 -1.89 -13.65 15.69
C ASP A 149 -0.71 -12.65 15.56
N THR A 150 -0.68 -11.55 16.32
CA THR A 150 0.40 -10.55 16.23
C THR A 150 1.79 -11.20 16.37
N ILE A 151 1.94 -12.14 17.32
CA ILE A 151 3.23 -12.82 17.53
C ILE A 151 3.54 -13.77 16.38
N GLU A 152 2.54 -14.51 15.87
CA GLU A 152 2.68 -15.44 14.76
C GLU A 152 3.18 -14.72 13.49
N VAL A 153 2.52 -13.62 13.08
CA VAL A 153 2.90 -12.89 11.86
C VAL A 153 4.28 -12.25 11.95
N ILE A 154 4.76 -11.94 13.16
CA ILE A 154 6.13 -11.48 13.40
C ILE A 154 7.13 -12.63 13.23
N LEU A 155 6.84 -13.80 13.83
CA LEU A 155 7.71 -14.98 13.76
C LEU A 155 7.80 -15.55 12.35
N GLU A 156 6.71 -15.49 11.59
CA GLU A 156 6.66 -15.91 10.19
C GLU A 156 7.26 -14.88 9.22
N GLY A 157 7.52 -13.66 9.69
CA GLY A 157 8.05 -12.56 8.88
C GLY A 157 7.04 -12.05 7.84
N GLU A 158 5.74 -12.28 8.07
CA GLU A 158 4.67 -11.72 7.25
C GLU A 158 4.53 -10.21 7.46
N MET A 159 4.78 -9.77 8.69
CA MET A 159 4.72 -8.36 9.10
C MET A 159 6.08 -7.84 9.57
N PRO A 160 6.52 -6.67 9.09
CA PRO A 160 5.95 -5.90 7.99
C PRO A 160 6.19 -6.61 6.64
N PRO A 161 5.27 -6.51 5.67
CA PRO A 161 5.43 -7.17 4.39
C PRO A 161 6.67 -6.66 3.67
N PHE A 162 7.38 -7.56 2.97
CA PHE A 162 8.62 -7.22 2.26
C PHE A 162 8.51 -5.98 1.34
N SER A 163 7.35 -5.77 0.72
CA SER A 163 7.09 -4.61 -0.13
C SER A 163 7.17 -3.27 0.62
N TYR A 164 6.94 -3.25 1.93
CA TYR A 164 7.01 -2.07 2.78
C TYR A 164 8.46 -1.62 3.02
N THR A 165 9.38 -2.58 3.18
CA THR A 165 10.77 -2.31 3.55
C THR A 165 11.73 -2.28 2.33
N VAL A 166 11.49 -3.10 1.30
CA VAL A 166 12.44 -3.33 0.19
C VAL A 166 12.78 -2.08 -0.62
N PHE A 167 11.84 -1.15 -0.77
CA PHE A 167 12.06 0.07 -1.56
C PHE A 167 12.78 1.17 -0.78
N GLY A 168 13.24 0.88 0.45
CA GLY A 168 13.94 1.84 1.30
C GLY A 168 13.05 3.00 1.77
N LEU A 169 11.73 2.83 1.68
CA LEU A 169 10.76 3.82 2.15
C LEU A 169 10.51 3.70 3.65
N HIS A 170 10.64 2.48 4.19
CA HIS A 170 10.48 2.17 5.61
C HIS A 170 11.58 1.22 6.12
N PRO A 171 12.87 1.56 5.96
CA PRO A 171 13.97 0.71 6.45
C PRO A 171 13.94 0.54 7.97
N GLU A 172 13.38 1.51 8.70
CA GLU A 172 13.20 1.45 10.15
C GLU A 172 12.30 0.29 10.58
N ALA A 173 11.35 -0.12 9.76
CA ALA A 173 10.41 -1.19 10.06
C ALA A 173 11.01 -2.59 9.86
N ASN A 174 12.19 -2.68 9.22
CA ASN A 174 12.88 -3.95 9.00
C ASN A 174 13.63 -4.37 10.28
N LEU A 175 13.00 -5.20 11.09
CA LEU A 175 13.55 -5.68 12.35
C LEU A 175 14.70 -6.66 12.09
N ALA A 176 15.81 -6.51 12.82
CA ALA A 176 16.86 -7.52 12.83
C ALA A 176 16.42 -8.76 13.61
N ASP A 177 16.96 -9.94 13.29
CA ASP A 177 16.66 -11.20 14.00
C ASP A 177 16.80 -11.06 15.53
N THR A 178 17.83 -10.36 15.99
CA THR A 178 18.03 -10.10 17.42
C THR A 178 16.95 -9.20 18.03
N GLU A 179 16.41 -8.26 17.26
CA GLU A 179 15.28 -7.42 17.70
C GLU A 179 13.99 -8.24 17.77
N VAL A 180 13.76 -9.16 16.84
CA VAL A 180 12.58 -10.03 16.83
C VAL A 180 12.48 -10.86 18.11
N ASP A 181 13.57 -11.49 18.56
CA ASP A 181 13.58 -12.28 19.80
C ASP A 181 13.17 -11.43 21.02
N HIS A 182 13.75 -10.23 21.15
CA HIS A 182 13.41 -9.30 22.22
C HIS A 182 11.99 -8.76 22.10
N PHE A 183 11.52 -8.55 20.87
CA PHE A 183 10.20 -8.05 20.57
C PHE A 183 9.12 -9.05 21.01
N VAL A 184 9.25 -10.31 20.57
CA VAL A 184 8.33 -11.39 20.91
C VAL A 184 8.31 -11.64 22.42
N ALA A 185 9.48 -11.65 23.08
CA ALA A 185 9.54 -11.77 24.53
C ALA A 185 8.83 -10.61 25.26
N GLY A 186 8.91 -9.39 24.72
CA GLY A 186 8.19 -8.24 25.24
C GLY A 186 6.67 -8.32 25.03
N LEU A 187 6.25 -8.80 23.86
CA LEU A 187 4.84 -9.00 23.53
C LEU A 187 4.19 -10.07 24.41
N ARG A 188 4.82 -11.24 24.59
CA ARG A 188 4.32 -12.30 25.50
C ARG A 188 4.15 -11.85 26.95
N ASN A 189 4.89 -10.82 27.37
CA ASN A 189 4.76 -10.22 28.71
C ASN A 189 3.77 -9.04 28.74
N THR A 190 3.23 -8.62 27.60
CA THR A 190 2.23 -7.56 27.49
C THR A 190 0.85 -8.19 27.56
N SER A 191 -0.02 -7.67 28.44
CA SER A 191 -1.37 -8.21 28.60
C SER A 191 -2.17 -8.10 27.30
N GLY A 192 -2.74 -9.22 26.85
CA GLY A 192 -3.56 -9.29 25.65
C GLY A 192 -2.83 -9.69 24.35
N PHE A 193 -1.62 -10.23 24.47
CA PHE A 193 -0.88 -10.88 23.37
C PHE A 193 -0.55 -12.33 23.75
N THR A 194 -1.55 -13.07 24.23
CA THR A 194 -1.39 -14.49 24.55
C THR A 194 -1.53 -15.28 23.26
N GLU A 195 -0.52 -16.08 22.92
CA GLU A 195 -0.72 -17.14 21.92
C GLU A 195 -1.74 -18.10 22.54
N ASP A 196 -2.91 -18.26 21.92
CA ASP A 196 -3.86 -19.32 22.29
C ASP A 196 -3.18 -20.66 21.95
N GLU A 197 -2.44 -21.20 22.93
CA GLU A 197 -2.14 -22.63 22.99
C GLU A 197 -3.49 -23.34 23.16
N ASP A 198 -4.12 -23.78 22.07
CA ASP A 198 -5.01 -24.96 21.97
C ASP A 198 -6.22 -24.72 21.04
N GLU A 199 -6.10 -25.05 19.75
CA GLU A 199 -7.19 -25.74 19.01
C GLU A 199 -6.58 -26.86 18.13
N ASP A 200 -6.40 -28.04 18.73
CA ASP A 200 -6.19 -29.34 18.06
C ASP A 200 -7.39 -29.77 17.20
#